data_AF-A0A8C3YW47-F1
#
_entry.id   AF-A0A8C3YW47-F1
#
_cell.length_a   1.000
_cell.length_b   1.000
_cell.length_c   1.000
_cell.angle_alpha   90.00
_cell.angle_beta   90.00
_cell.angle_gamma   90.00
#
_symmetry.space_group_name_H-M   'P 1'
#
loop_
_entity.id
_entity.type
_entity.pdbx_description
1 polymer ?
#
loop_
_entity_poly.entity_id
_entity_poly.type
_entity_poly.pdbx_seq_one_letter_code
_entity_poly.pdbx_strand_id
1 'polypeptide(L)'
;MALAVVALRARTAVTALLGPPQAAVLAVRYASKKTGGSSKNLGGKSPGKHFGIKKMEGHYVHAGNILATQRHFRWHPGAHVSCSVLALLFSFLEL
;
A
#
# COMPACT_ATOMS: atom_id res chain seq x y z
N MET A 1 18.74 -9.99 76.59
CA MET A 1 19.25 -9.33 75.36
C MET A 1 18.50 -9.73 74.08
N ALA A 2 17.86 -10.90 73.98
CA ALA A 2 17.15 -11.33 72.77
C ALA A 2 15.78 -10.64 72.51
N LEU A 3 15.04 -10.29 73.57
CA LEU A 3 13.68 -9.73 73.45
C LEU A 3 13.63 -8.32 72.83
N ALA A 4 14.64 -7.48 73.07
CA ALA A 4 14.68 -6.12 72.54
C ALA A 4 14.91 -6.07 71.02
N VAL A 5 15.64 -7.04 70.46
CA VAL A 5 15.94 -7.13 69.03
C VAL A 5 14.72 -7.55 68.22
N VAL A 6 13.88 -8.44 68.76
CA VAL A 6 12.62 -8.87 68.13
C VAL A 6 11.61 -7.71 68.07
N ALA A 7 11.52 -6.91 69.14
CA ALA A 7 10.62 -5.76 69.19
C ALA A 7 11.02 -4.64 68.21
N LEU A 8 12.32 -4.41 68.01
CA LEU A 8 12.81 -3.41 67.05
C LEU A 8 12.59 -3.87 65.58
N ARG A 9 12.71 -5.17 65.29
CA ARG A 9 12.42 -5.73 63.96
C ARG A 9 10.93 -5.76 63.63
N ALA A 10 10.06 -5.96 64.63
CA ALA A 10 8.62 -5.89 64.43
C ALA A 10 8.13 -4.47 64.10
N ARG A 11 8.76 -3.43 64.68
CA ARG A 11 8.39 -2.03 64.44
C ARG A 11 8.78 -1.53 63.06
N THR A 12 9.95 -1.91 62.52
CA THR A 12 10.39 -1.46 61.19
C THR A 12 9.55 -2.05 60.04
N ALA A 13 9.05 -3.27 60.21
CA ALA A 13 8.17 -3.92 59.22
C ALA A 13 6.80 -3.24 59.12
N VAL A 14 6.26 -2.72 60.23
CA VAL A 14 4.94 -2.07 60.28
C VAL A 14 4.98 -0.68 59.63
N THR A 15 6.08 0.06 59.77
CA THR A 15 6.22 1.40 59.17
C THR A 15 6.38 1.35 57.64
N ALA A 16 6.88 0.23 57.07
CA ALA A 16 7.01 0.05 55.63
C ALA A 16 5.67 -0.24 54.92
N LEU A 17 4.65 -0.73 55.65
CA LEU A 17 3.34 -1.12 55.10
C LEU A 17 2.29 0.00 55.18
N LEU A 18 2.54 1.06 55.96
CA LEU A 18 1.58 2.14 56.20
C LEU A 18 2.03 3.50 55.62
N GLY A 19 3.16 3.54 54.89
CA GLY A 19 3.60 4.75 54.19
C GLY A 19 2.75 5.02 52.93
N PRO A 20 2.30 6.26 52.68
CA PRO A 20 1.49 6.57 51.50
C PRO A 20 2.24 6.18 50.21
N PRO A 21 1.59 5.52 49.24
CA PRO A 21 2.24 5.13 48.00
C PRO A 21 2.68 6.37 47.24
N GLN A 22 4.00 6.50 47.03
CA GLN A 22 4.66 7.64 46.42
C GLN A 22 4.45 7.74 44.88
N ALA A 23 3.34 7.22 44.36
CA ALA A 23 3.15 6.91 42.94
C ALA A 23 1.96 7.62 42.28
N ALA A 24 1.63 8.86 42.69
CA ALA A 24 0.53 9.61 42.08
C ALA A 24 0.87 11.05 41.66
N VAL A 25 2.15 11.42 41.62
CA VAL A 25 2.57 12.72 41.10
C VAL A 25 3.25 12.47 39.75
N LEU A 26 2.82 13.20 38.71
CA LEU A 26 3.38 13.28 37.35
C LEU A 26 2.77 12.40 36.24
N ALA A 27 1.44 12.33 36.14
CA ALA A 27 0.78 12.01 34.87
C ALA A 27 0.01 13.22 34.31
N VAL A 28 0.70 14.35 34.15
CA VAL A 28 0.16 15.50 33.39
C VAL A 28 0.31 15.18 31.89
N ARG A 29 -0.80 14.94 31.20
CA ARG A 29 -0.81 14.85 29.73
C ARG A 29 -1.19 16.21 29.15
N TYR A 30 -0.26 16.86 28.47
CA TYR A 30 -0.55 18.08 27.72
C TYR A 30 -1.37 17.76 26.47
N ALA A 31 -2.39 18.57 26.19
CA ALA A 31 -3.18 18.46 24.97
C ALA A 31 -2.31 18.85 23.75
N SER A 32 -2.10 17.92 22.81
CA SER A 32 -1.44 18.23 21.55
C SER A 32 -2.45 18.81 20.55
N LYS A 33 -2.05 19.82 19.77
CA LYS A 33 -2.85 20.29 18.64
C LYS A 33 -2.89 19.20 17.57
N LYS A 34 -4.05 18.99 16.94
CA LYS A 34 -4.20 18.03 15.84
C LYS A 34 -3.31 18.45 14.67
N THR A 35 -2.20 17.75 14.46
CA THR A 35 -1.40 17.88 13.24
C THR A 35 -2.20 17.33 12.06
N GLY A 36 -2.28 18.08 10.96
CA GLY A 36 -2.90 17.61 9.72
C GLY A 36 -2.10 16.46 9.10
N GLY A 37 -2.76 15.34 8.81
CA GLY A 37 -2.13 14.22 8.12
C GLY A 37 -1.98 14.51 6.62
N SER A 38 -0.80 14.25 6.06
CA SER A 38 -0.60 14.24 4.61
C SER A 38 -0.88 12.85 4.05
N SER A 39 -1.39 12.79 2.82
CA SER A 39 -1.53 11.52 2.10
C SER A 39 -0.15 10.92 1.86
N LYS A 40 0.06 9.68 2.33
CA LYS A 40 1.26 8.88 2.03
C LYS A 40 1.18 8.21 0.65
N ASN A 41 0.03 8.31 -0.02
CA ASN A 41 -0.19 7.71 -1.33
C ASN A 41 0.40 8.60 -2.41
N LEU A 42 1.70 8.41 -2.66
CA LEU A 42 2.43 9.04 -3.75
C LEU A 42 2.28 8.15 -5.00
N GLY A 43 1.35 8.46 -5.89
CA GLY A 43 1.12 7.66 -7.10
C GLY A 43 -0.09 8.08 -7.94
N GLY A 44 -0.41 7.29 -8.97
CA GLY A 44 -1.63 7.46 -9.79
C GLY A 44 -1.52 8.44 -10.96
N LYS A 45 -0.36 9.06 -11.18
CA LYS A 45 -0.12 9.99 -12.31
C LYS A 45 0.52 9.30 -13.52
N SER A 46 0.23 8.02 -13.77
CA SER A 46 0.77 7.33 -14.95
C SER A 46 0.14 7.89 -16.23
N PRO A 47 0.94 8.22 -17.27
CA PRO A 47 0.39 8.70 -18.54
C PRO A 47 -0.44 7.62 -19.23
N GLY A 48 -1.42 8.05 -20.02
CA GLY A 48 -2.19 7.16 -20.89
C GLY A 48 -1.31 6.52 -21.97
N LYS A 49 -1.57 5.25 -22.28
CA LYS A 49 -0.76 4.45 -23.25
C LYS A 49 -1.33 4.43 -24.68
N HIS A 50 -2.39 5.19 -24.96
CA HIS A 50 -3.04 5.29 -26.28
C HIS A 50 -3.43 3.94 -26.93
N PHE A 51 -3.86 2.99 -26.10
CA PHE A 51 -4.44 1.73 -26.56
C PHE A 51 -5.76 1.94 -27.26
N GLY A 52 -6.07 1.08 -28.22
CA GLY A 52 -7.32 1.12 -28.98
C GLY A 52 -7.14 0.73 -30.44
N ILE A 53 -8.23 0.87 -31.20
CA ILE A 53 -8.28 0.59 -32.62
C ILE A 53 -7.56 1.70 -33.39
N LYS A 54 -6.72 1.33 -34.35
CA LYS A 54 -5.97 2.24 -35.23
C LYS A 54 -6.52 2.24 -36.65
N LYS A 55 -7.09 1.12 -37.11
CA LYS A 55 -7.76 0.98 -38.40
C LYS A 55 -9.15 0.40 -38.18
N MET A 56 -10.16 1.12 -38.66
CA MET A 56 -11.56 0.65 -38.61
C MET A 56 -11.86 -0.26 -39.80
N GLU A 57 -13.06 -0.82 -39.82
CA GLU A 57 -13.56 -1.62 -40.93
C GLU A 57 -13.60 -0.82 -42.24
N GLY A 58 -13.29 -1.45 -43.38
CA GLY A 58 -13.30 -0.81 -44.70
C GLY A 58 -12.09 0.07 -45.02
N HIS A 59 -11.18 0.30 -44.07
CA HIS A 59 -9.93 1.01 -44.37
C HIS A 59 -8.96 0.12 -45.15
N TYR A 60 -8.27 0.71 -46.12
CA TYR A 60 -7.17 0.04 -46.82
C TYR A 60 -5.95 -0.10 -45.89
N VAL A 61 -5.35 -1.30 -45.88
CA VAL A 61 -4.26 -1.65 -44.96
C VAL A 61 -3.14 -2.36 -45.73
N HIS A 62 -1.90 -1.93 -45.53
CA HIS A 62 -0.72 -2.62 -46.04
C HIS A 62 -0.23 -3.67 -45.03
N ALA A 63 0.51 -4.67 -45.51
CA ALA A 63 1.17 -5.64 -44.64
C ALA A 63 2.07 -4.92 -43.60
N GLY A 64 2.02 -5.36 -42.35
CA GLY A 64 2.79 -4.78 -41.24
C GLY A 64 2.10 -3.62 -40.52
N ASN A 65 0.95 -3.13 -41.00
CA ASN A 65 0.22 -2.08 -40.30
C ASN A 65 -0.44 -2.60 -39.01
N ILE A 66 -0.47 -1.74 -37.99
CA ILE A 66 -1.17 -2.01 -36.72
C ILE A 66 -2.66 -1.78 -36.90
N LEU A 67 -3.47 -2.79 -36.59
CA LEU A 67 -4.93 -2.73 -36.61
C LEU A 67 -5.47 -2.22 -35.27
N ALA A 68 -4.97 -2.79 -34.16
CA ALA A 68 -5.36 -2.40 -32.82
C ALA A 68 -4.24 -2.71 -31.81
N THR A 69 -4.15 -1.89 -30.76
CA THR A 69 -3.27 -2.15 -29.61
C THR A 69 -4.11 -2.37 -28.37
N GLN A 70 -3.79 -3.42 -27.61
CA GLN A 70 -4.56 -3.84 -26.45
C GLN A 70 -3.65 -4.31 -25.31
N ARG A 71 -4.11 -4.15 -24.06
CA ARG A 71 -3.41 -4.69 -22.89
C ARG A 71 -3.89 -6.09 -22.51
N HIS A 72 -5.19 -6.32 -22.66
CA HIS A 72 -5.84 -7.61 -22.48
C HIS A 72 -6.52 -7.99 -23.79
N PHE A 73 -6.70 -9.28 -24.04
CA PHE A 73 -7.36 -9.77 -25.24
C PHE A 73 -8.84 -9.37 -25.24
N ARG A 74 -9.14 -8.27 -25.95
CA ARG A 74 -10.50 -7.84 -26.30
C ARG A 74 -10.86 -8.26 -27.72
N TRP A 75 -9.89 -8.22 -28.62
CA TRP A 75 -10.01 -8.65 -30.00
C TRP A 75 -9.11 -9.84 -30.26
N HIS A 76 -9.66 -10.85 -30.94
CA HIS A 76 -8.95 -12.05 -31.35
C HIS A 76 -8.44 -11.89 -32.79
N PRO A 77 -7.22 -12.36 -33.09
CA PRO A 77 -6.71 -12.35 -34.46
C PRO A 77 -7.58 -13.22 -35.37
N GLY A 78 -7.93 -12.69 -36.53
CA GLY A 78 -8.63 -13.41 -37.61
C GLY A 78 -7.68 -13.86 -38.70
N ALA A 79 -8.23 -14.15 -39.89
CA ALA A 79 -7.42 -14.47 -41.07
C ALA A 79 -6.52 -13.28 -41.45
N HIS A 80 -5.27 -13.57 -41.87
CA HIS A 80 -4.29 -12.56 -42.29
C HIS A 80 -3.95 -11.50 -41.22
N VAL A 81 -4.10 -11.85 -39.94
CA VAL A 81 -3.72 -10.99 -38.81
C VAL A 81 -2.78 -11.75 -37.89
N SER A 82 -1.59 -11.19 -37.65
CA SER A 82 -0.65 -11.71 -36.67
C SER A 82 -0.86 -11.02 -35.31
N CYS A 83 -0.68 -11.78 -34.23
CA CYS A 83 -0.80 -11.27 -32.86
C CYS A 83 0.57 -11.18 -32.21
N SER A 84 0.87 -10.03 -31.63
CA SER A 84 2.01 -9.80 -30.74
C SER A 84 1.53 -9.57 -29.30
N VAL A 85 2.45 -9.50 -28.35
CA VAL A 85 2.15 -9.33 -26.91
C VAL A 85 1.23 -8.14 -26.62
N LEU A 86 1.28 -7.08 -27.44
CA LEU A 86 0.54 -5.83 -27.19
C LEU A 86 -0.26 -5.31 -28.40
N ALA A 87 -0.10 -5.91 -29.58
CA ALA A 87 -0.66 -5.39 -30.83
C ALA A 87 -1.12 -6.49 -31.80
N LEU A 88 -2.21 -6.21 -32.50
CA LEU A 88 -2.68 -6.96 -33.67
C LEU A 88 -2.16 -6.27 -34.93
N LEU A 89 -1.43 -7.02 -35.74
CA LEU A 89 -0.77 -6.57 -36.97
C LEU A 89 -1.44 -7.25 -38.17
N PHE A 90 -1.70 -6.49 -39.22
CA PHE A 90 -2.12 -7.09 -40.48
C PHE A 90 -0.92 -7.76 -41.15
N SER A 91 -1.06 -9.02 -41.57
CA SER A 91 -0.04 -9.76 -42.28
C SER A 91 -0.64 -10.32 -43.55
N PHE A 92 -0.14 -9.88 -44.70
CA PHE A 92 -0.45 -10.55 -45.95
C PHE A 92 0.15 -11.94 -45.88
N LEU A 93 -0.67 -12.99 -46.05
CA LEU A 93 -0.18 -14.35 -46.13
C LEU A 93 0.03 -14.62 -47.62
N GLU A 94 1.26 -14.47 -48.10
CA GLU A 94 1.66 -15.09 -49.37
C GLU A 94 1.88 -16.58 -49.09
N LEU A 95 1.10 -17.43 -49.78
CA LEU A 95 1.36 -18.87 -49.89
C LEU A 95 2.20 -19.12 -51.14
#